data_AF-A0A2V2FRU9-F1
#
_entry.id   AF-A0A2V2FRU9-F1
#
_cell.length_a   1.000
_cell.length_b   1.000
_cell.length_c   1.000
_cell.angle_alpha   90.00
_cell.angle_beta   90.00
_cell.angle_gamma   90.00
#
_symmetry.space_group_name_H-M   'P 1'
#
loop_
_entity.id
_entity.type
_entity.pdbx_description
1 polymer ?
#
loop_
_entity_poly.entity_id
_entity_poly.type
_entity_poly.pdbx_seq_one_letter_code
_entity_poly.pdbx_strand_id
1 'polypeptide(L)'
;MRTFNYSVIKEQKWDSDVLGLIAAIYKEAGKQELYLKQRPEELEKLVEIAKIQSTEASNAIEGIVTTSTRIRQLVEEKTTPRNRDEQEIAG
;
A
#
# COMPACT_ATOMS: atom_id res chain seq x y z
N MET A 1 -11.86 -9.40 22.50
CA MET A 1 -11.64 -9.51 21.03
C MET A 1 -12.97 -9.20 20.36
N ARG A 2 -13.02 -8.32 19.34
CA ARG A 2 -14.29 -8.05 18.63
C ARG A 2 -14.70 -9.31 17.87
N THR A 3 -15.97 -9.68 17.98
CA THR A 3 -16.53 -10.81 17.22
C THR A 3 -16.88 -10.31 15.82
N PHE A 4 -16.15 -10.79 14.81
CA PHE A 4 -16.43 -10.48 13.42
C PHE A 4 -17.34 -11.57 12.83
N ASN A 5 -18.53 -11.18 12.38
CA ASN A 5 -19.46 -12.10 11.69
C ASN A 5 -19.47 -11.81 10.19
N TYR A 6 -18.59 -12.48 9.46
CA TYR A 6 -18.45 -12.31 8.02
C TYR A 6 -19.59 -12.94 7.22
N SER A 7 -20.42 -13.80 7.81
CA SER A 7 -21.56 -14.43 7.14
C SER A 7 -22.57 -13.40 6.62
N VAL A 8 -22.67 -12.24 7.30
CA VAL A 8 -23.57 -11.14 6.95
C VAL A 8 -23.18 -10.47 5.62
N ILE A 9 -21.90 -10.52 5.24
CA ILE A 9 -21.40 -9.90 4.00
C ILE A 9 -22.01 -10.56 2.76
N LYS A 10 -22.32 -11.87 2.83
CA LYS A 10 -22.92 -12.63 1.73
C LYS A 10 -24.28 -12.07 1.30
N GLU A 11 -25.02 -11.49 2.23
CA GLU A 11 -26.37 -10.97 1.98
C GLU A 11 -26.35 -9.47 1.65
N GLN A 12 -25.20 -8.82 1.79
CA GLN A 12 -25.04 -7.40 1.55
C GLN A 12 -25.01 -7.11 0.06
N LYS A 13 -25.98 -6.32 -0.41
CA LYS A 13 -26.00 -5.76 -1.76
C LYS A 13 -25.15 -4.50 -1.82
N TRP A 14 -24.63 -4.19 -3.00
CA TRP A 14 -23.92 -2.94 -3.23
C TRP A 14 -24.91 -1.78 -3.27
N ASP A 15 -24.65 -0.78 -2.45
CA ASP A 15 -25.40 0.47 -2.48
C ASP A 15 -24.80 1.43 -3.53
N SER A 16 -25.44 2.57 -3.70
CA SER A 16 -25.01 3.63 -4.63
C SER A 16 -23.60 4.14 -4.32
N ASP A 17 -23.21 4.15 -3.04
CA ASP A 17 -21.95 4.74 -2.60
C ASP A 17 -20.80 3.81 -2.98
N VAL A 18 -20.96 2.50 -2.72
CA VAL A 18 -20.04 1.46 -3.19
C VAL A 18 -19.91 1.50 -4.72
N LEU A 19 -21.04 1.59 -5.44
CA LEU A 19 -21.01 1.71 -6.90
C LEU A 19 -20.30 2.98 -7.38
N GLY A 20 -20.49 4.10 -6.69
CA GLY A 20 -19.80 5.36 -6.98
C GLY A 20 -18.29 5.25 -6.76
N LEU A 21 -17.86 4.60 -5.68
CA LEU A 21 -16.44 4.35 -5.41
C LEU A 21 -15.83 3.43 -6.47
N ILE A 22 -16.51 2.36 -6.86
CA ILE A 22 -16.07 1.47 -7.93
C ILE A 22 -15.88 2.26 -9.23
N ALA A 23 -16.86 3.08 -9.62
CA ALA A 23 -16.77 3.90 -10.82
C ALA A 23 -15.58 4.89 -10.78
N ALA A 24 -15.33 5.49 -9.62
CA ALA A 24 -14.19 6.38 -9.42
C ALA A 24 -12.85 5.64 -9.57
N ILE A 25 -12.73 4.44 -8.99
CA ILE A 25 -11.53 3.58 -9.14
C ILE A 25 -11.29 3.25 -10.61
N TYR A 26 -12.32 2.82 -11.35
CA TYR A 26 -12.19 2.52 -12.79
C TYR A 26 -11.76 3.73 -13.61
N LYS A 27 -12.27 4.93 -13.29
CA LYS A 27 -11.88 6.17 -13.95
C LYS A 27 -10.39 6.48 -13.75
N GLU A 28 -9.89 6.37 -12.52
CA GLU A 28 -8.48 6.63 -12.23
C GLU A 28 -7.56 5.54 -12.81
N ALA A 29 -7.98 4.27 -12.79
CA ALA A 29 -7.27 3.19 -13.47
C ALA A 29 -7.11 3.45 -14.98
N GLY A 30 -8.16 3.93 -15.64
CA GLY A 30 -8.09 4.32 -17.06
C GLY A 30 -7.10 5.46 -17.34
N LYS A 31 -6.99 6.44 -16.43
CA LYS A 31 -5.97 7.49 -16.54
C LYS A 31 -4.55 6.95 -16.31
N GLN A 32 -4.38 6.02 -15.38
CA GLN A 32 -3.09 5.39 -15.11
C GLN A 32 -2.52 4.70 -16.36
N GLU A 33 -3.34 4.03 -17.16
CA GLU A 33 -2.91 3.44 -18.43
C GLU A 33 -2.33 4.47 -19.41
N LEU A 34 -2.85 5.71 -19.41
CA LEU A 34 -2.31 6.79 -20.23
C LEU A 34 -0.93 7.23 -19.73
N TYR A 35 -0.75 7.36 -18.42
CA TYR A 35 0.54 7.73 -17.82
C TYR A 35 1.61 6.67 -18.04
N LEU A 36 1.24 5.37 -18.00
CA LEU A 36 2.14 4.27 -18.33
C LEU A 36 2.73 4.40 -19.75
N LYS A 37 1.96 4.91 -20.71
CA LYS A 37 2.41 5.11 -22.09
C LYS A 37 3.19 6.41 -22.28
N GLN A 38 2.78 7.48 -21.61
CA GLN A 38 3.34 8.82 -21.84
C GLN A 38 4.60 9.10 -21.00
N ARG A 39 4.66 8.60 -19.77
CA ARG A 39 5.70 8.94 -18.79
C ARG A 39 6.10 7.72 -17.93
N PRO A 40 6.61 6.65 -18.55
CA PRO A 40 6.94 5.41 -17.84
C PRO A 40 7.97 5.62 -16.72
N GLU A 41 9.03 6.40 -16.97
CA GLU A 41 10.11 6.60 -15.98
C GLU A 41 9.66 7.41 -14.75
N GLU A 42 8.84 8.45 -14.93
CA GLU A 42 8.29 9.22 -13.80
C GLU A 42 7.35 8.34 -12.96
N LEU A 43 6.54 7.52 -13.64
CA LEU A 43 5.61 6.62 -12.96
C LEU A 43 6.34 5.51 -12.20
N GLU A 44 7.42 4.95 -12.75
CA GLU A 44 8.25 3.95 -12.08
C GLU A 44 8.82 4.49 -10.77
N LYS A 45 9.37 5.71 -10.77
CA LYS A 45 9.86 6.38 -9.55
C LYS A 45 8.75 6.60 -8.52
N LEU A 46 7.55 6.98 -8.96
CA LEU A 46 6.41 7.14 -8.05
C LEU A 46 5.99 5.80 -7.44
N VAL A 47 6.07 4.70 -8.20
CA VAL A 47 5.79 3.36 -7.70
C VAL A 47 6.81 2.91 -6.66
N GLU A 48 8.10 3.19 -6.86
CA GLU A 48 9.15 2.90 -5.87
C GLU A 48 8.88 3.63 -4.54
N ILE A 49 8.59 4.94 -4.61
CA ILE A 49 8.24 5.74 -3.43
C ILE A 49 6.99 5.17 -2.74
N ALA A 50 5.95 4.83 -3.51
CA ALA A 50 4.71 4.31 -2.97
C ALA A 50 4.90 2.95 -2.25
N LYS A 51 5.79 2.09 -2.75
CA LYS A 51 6.13 0.83 -2.08
C LYS A 51 6.75 1.07 -0.70
N ILE A 52 7.73 1.97 -0.60
CA ILE A 52 8.34 2.32 0.69
C ILE A 52 7.29 2.86 1.67
N GLN A 53 6.47 3.80 1.21
CA GLN A 53 5.43 4.41 2.04
C GLN A 53 4.38 3.39 2.48
N SER A 54 4.05 2.43 1.60
CA SER A 54 3.14 1.34 1.94
C SER A 54 3.72 0.45 3.04
N THR A 55 4.99 0.07 2.96
CA THR A 55 5.67 -0.72 4.00
C THR A 55 5.76 0.06 5.31
N GLU A 56 6.13 1.34 5.26
CA GLU A 56 6.17 2.20 6.46
C GLU A 56 4.80 2.27 7.15
N ALA A 57 3.74 2.50 6.38
CA ALA A 57 2.39 2.63 6.92
C ALA A 57 1.87 1.31 7.50
N SER A 58 2.09 0.16 6.84
CA SER A 58 1.65 -1.13 7.37
C SER A 58 2.37 -1.48 8.66
N ASN A 59 3.70 -1.33 8.70
CA ASN A 59 4.49 -1.64 9.87
C ASN A 59 4.15 -0.69 11.03
N ALA A 60 3.87 0.59 10.75
CA ALA A 60 3.41 1.54 11.76
C ALA A 60 2.04 1.17 12.37
N ILE A 61 1.11 0.58 11.59
CA ILE A 61 -0.16 0.06 12.13
C ILE A 61 0.07 -1.05 13.16
N GLU A 62 1.15 -1.82 12.98
CA GLU A 62 1.56 -2.91 13.87
C GLU A 62 2.48 -2.44 15.02
N GLY A 63 2.83 -1.14 15.05
CA GLY A 63 3.73 -0.56 16.06
C GLY A 63 5.22 -0.77 15.77
N ILE A 64 5.56 -1.30 14.59
CA ILE A 64 6.93 -1.54 14.13
C ILE A 64 7.40 -0.27 13.41
N VAL A 65 8.33 0.46 14.01
CA VAL A 65 8.74 1.78 13.50
C VAL A 65 10.24 1.95 13.45
N THR A 66 10.72 2.59 12.39
CA THR A 66 12.08 3.12 12.26
C THR A 66 12.02 4.40 11.43
N THR A 67 13.15 5.04 11.17
CA THR A 67 13.20 6.25 10.34
C THR A 67 12.92 5.94 8.87
N SER A 68 12.27 6.83 8.15
CA SER A 68 11.99 6.69 6.71
C SER A 68 13.23 6.41 5.86
N THR A 69 14.39 6.98 6.23
CA THR A 69 15.68 6.67 5.60
C THR A 69 16.08 5.22 5.80
N ARG A 70 15.89 4.66 7.00
CA ARG A 70 16.15 3.24 7.28
C ARG A 70 15.17 2.32 6.56
N ILE A 71 13.89 2.66 6.50
CA ILE A 71 12.88 1.88 5.75
C ILE A 71 13.29 1.79 4.28
N ARG A 72 13.67 2.92 3.67
CA ARG A 72 14.20 2.93 2.30
C ARG A 72 15.40 1.99 2.13
N GLN A 73 16.38 2.05 3.03
CA GLN A 73 17.56 1.18 2.94
C GLN A 73 17.25 -0.31 3.13
N LEU A 74 16.24 -0.65 3.94
CA LEU A 74 15.82 -2.03 4.16
C LEU A 74 15.04 -2.57 2.96
N VAL A 75 14.13 -1.76 2.39
CA VAL A 75 13.24 -2.16 1.30
C VAL A 75 13.94 -2.10 -0.08
N GLU A 76 14.70 -1.05 -0.37
CA GLU A 76 15.36 -0.85 -1.68
C GLU A 76 16.79 -1.39 -1.70
N GLU A 77 17.62 -1.02 -0.71
CA GLU A 77 19.06 -1.32 -0.71
C GLU A 77 19.41 -2.68 -0.06
N LYS A 78 18.43 -3.37 0.51
CA LYS A 78 18.58 -4.69 1.20
C LYS A 78 19.74 -4.72 2.20
N THR A 79 19.78 -3.71 3.06
CA THR A 79 20.81 -3.59 4.11
C THR A 79 20.54 -4.51 5.31
N THR A 80 21.56 -4.72 6.16
CA THR A 80 21.42 -5.52 7.38
C THR A 80 20.57 -4.77 8.43
N PRO A 81 19.55 -5.43 9.02
CA PRO A 81 18.77 -4.88 10.14
C PRO A 81 19.61 -4.65 11.40
N ARG A 82 19.29 -3.60 12.15
CA ARG A 82 19.99 -3.22 13.40
C ARG A 82 19.24 -3.59 14.66
N ASN A 83 17.93 -3.78 14.57
CA ASN A 83 17.06 -4.14 15.69
C ASN A 83 15.94 -5.07 15.20
N ARG A 84 15.10 -5.51 16.13
CA ARG A 84 13.98 -6.40 15.83
C ARG A 84 12.97 -5.77 14.87
N ASP A 85 12.65 -4.50 15.05
CA ASP A 85 11.68 -3.80 14.20
C ASP A 85 12.16 -3.72 12.74
N GLU A 86 13.45 -3.46 12.54
CA GLU A 86 14.07 -3.47 11.20
C GLU A 86 14.14 -4.89 10.61
N GLN A 87 14.26 -5.94 11.43
CA GLN A 87 14.18 -7.32 10.95
C GLN A 87 12.76 -7.62 10.43
N GLU A 88 11.73 -7.23 11.17
CA GLU A 88 10.34 -7.41 10.74
C GLU A 88 9.99 -6.56 9.51
N ILE A 89 10.62 -5.39 9.32
CA ILE A 89 10.49 -4.57 8.10
C ILE A 89 11.20 -5.21 6.89
N ALA A 90 12.36 -5.83 7.09
CA ALA A 90 13.12 -6.47 6.02
C ALA A 90 12.52 -7.80 5.54
N GLY A 91 11.67 -8.43 6.37
CA GLY A 91 11.13 -9.77 6.19
C GLY A 91 12.08 -10.88 6.63
#